data_AF-A0A379DIB5-F1
#
_entry.id   AF-A0A379DIB5-F1
#
_cell.length_a   1.000
_cell.length_b   1.000
_cell.length_c   1.000
_cell.angle_alpha   90.00
_cell.angle_beta   90.00
_cell.angle_gamma   90.00
#
_symmetry.space_group_name_H-M   'P 1'
#
loop_
_entity.id
_entity.type
_entity.pdbx_description
1 polymer ?
#
loop_
_entity_poly.entity_id
_entity_poly.type
_entity_poly.pdbx_seq_one_letter_code
_entity_poly.pdbx_strand_id
1 'polypeptide(L)'
;MQDLFIVPSREERLKDKQPDAEYGTTLRVFNPKTMAWDIFYGCMGEAIRLTARKVSEEIILTENTTKKMRYVFSDIMASSFLWRKERMDENNEWQTVAKVTADRK
;
A
#
# COMPACT_ATOMS: atom_id res chain seq x y z
N MET A 1 9.32 11.67 3.94
CA MET A 1 9.08 11.68 2.47
C MET A 1 7.60 11.62 2.20
N GLN A 2 7.09 12.36 1.21
CA GLN A 2 5.68 12.36 0.83
C GLN A 2 5.53 11.93 -0.63
N ASP A 3 4.57 11.04 -0.92
CA ASP A 3 4.22 10.65 -2.29
C ASP A 3 2.71 10.76 -2.53
N LEU A 4 2.35 10.87 -3.82
CA LEU A 4 0.98 10.82 -4.30
C LEU A 4 0.70 9.45 -4.93
N PHE A 5 -0.39 8.82 -4.52
CA PHE A 5 -0.92 7.59 -5.08
C PHE A 5 -2.10 7.93 -6.01
N ILE A 6 -2.08 7.38 -7.22
CA ILE A 6 -3.04 7.64 -8.29
C ILE A 6 -3.36 6.31 -8.96
N VAL A 7 -4.57 5.77 -8.75
CA VAL A 7 -5.03 4.56 -9.45
C VAL A 7 -6.45 4.74 -10.01
N PRO A 8 -6.72 4.40 -11.28
CA PRO A 8 -5.74 4.10 -12.32
C PRO A 8 -4.97 5.37 -12.73
N SER A 9 -4.05 5.29 -13.69
CA SER A 9 -3.24 6.46 -14.10
C SER A 9 -4.12 7.64 -14.56
N ARG A 10 -3.58 8.86 -14.56
CA ARG A 10 -4.34 10.05 -15.01
C ARG A 10 -4.86 9.89 -16.44
N GLU A 11 -4.05 9.30 -17.32
CA GLU A 11 -4.42 9.03 -18.70
C GLU A 11 -5.51 7.98 -18.81
N GLU A 12 -5.42 6.91 -18.03
CA GLU A 12 -6.40 5.82 -18.06
C GLU A 12 -7.77 6.28 -17.59
N ARG A 13 -7.82 7.09 -16.52
CA ARG A 13 -9.06 7.67 -15.99
C ARG A 13 -9.86 8.49 -17.00
N LEU A 14 -9.21 9.06 -18.03
CA LEU A 14 -9.89 9.81 -19.08
C LEU A 14 -10.62 8.88 -20.07
N LYS A 15 -10.18 7.61 -20.16
CA LYS A 15 -10.74 6.59 -21.05
C LYS A 15 -11.73 5.69 -20.33
N ASP A 16 -11.37 5.24 -19.12
CA ASP A 16 -12.15 4.32 -18.30
C ASP A 16 -12.18 4.80 -16.84
N LYS A 17 -13.37 5.14 -16.36
CA LYS A 17 -13.59 5.54 -14.97
C LYS A 17 -13.88 4.30 -14.13
N GLN A 18 -12.83 3.80 -13.49
CA GLN A 18 -12.94 2.64 -12.61
C GLN A 18 -13.63 3.02 -11.29
N PRO A 19 -14.53 2.17 -10.76
CA PRO A 19 -15.28 2.46 -9.52
C PRO A 19 -14.40 2.51 -8.27
N ASP A 20 -13.23 1.87 -8.31
CA ASP A 20 -12.20 1.87 -7.26
C ASP A 20 -11.08 2.90 -7.51
N ALA A 21 -11.33 3.88 -8.38
CA ALA A 21 -10.37 4.93 -8.65
C ALA A 21 -10.08 5.77 -7.40
N GLU A 22 -8.80 5.86 -7.00
CA GLU A 22 -8.38 6.54 -5.78
C GLU A 22 -7.26 7.56 -6.02
N TYR A 23 -7.41 8.74 -5.40
CA TYR A 23 -6.31 9.67 -5.16
C TYR A 23 -5.98 9.60 -3.67
N GLY A 24 -4.76 9.19 -3.37
CA GLY A 24 -4.25 9.11 -2.01
C GLY A 24 -2.93 9.84 -1.87
N THR A 25 -2.57 10.22 -0.65
CA THR A 25 -1.24 10.72 -0.32
C THR A 25 -0.67 9.89 0.80
N THR A 26 0.63 9.63 0.75
CA THR A 26 1.35 9.00 1.86
C THR A 26 2.41 9.94 2.40
N LEU A 27 2.52 10.01 3.73
CA LEU A 27 3.64 10.60 4.44
C LEU A 27 4.37 9.48 5.18
N ARG A 28 5.68 9.39 5.01
CA ARG A 28 6.53 8.34 5.59
C ARG A 28 7.67 8.95 6.38
N VAL A 29 7.83 8.50 7.62
CA VAL A 29 8.86 8.95 8.56
C VAL A 29 9.60 7.72 9.06
N PHE A 30 10.92 7.66 8.86
CA PHE A 30 11.72 6.58 9.42
C PHE A 30 11.93 6.80 10.92
N ASN A 31 11.70 5.76 11.71
CA ASN A 31 11.85 5.79 13.16
C ASN A 31 13.06 4.94 13.57
N PRO A 32 14.19 5.56 13.96
CA PRO A 32 15.42 4.82 14.28
C PRO A 32 15.30 3.98 15.55
N LYS A 33 14.33 4.25 16.44
CA LYS A 33 14.13 3.45 17.66
C LYS A 33 13.53 2.08 17.36
N THR A 34 12.66 2.00 16.34
CA THR A 34 11.94 0.77 15.97
C THR A 34 12.48 0.14 14.70
N MET A 35 13.41 0.82 14.02
CA MET A 35 13.96 0.46 12.70
C MET A 35 12.85 0.20 11.68
N ALA A 36 11.79 1.02 11.73
CA ALA A 36 10.60 0.90 10.91
C ALA A 36 10.21 2.25 10.32
N TRP A 37 9.31 2.23 9.34
CA TRP A 37 8.69 3.44 8.82
C TRP A 37 7.32 3.63 9.45
N ASP A 38 7.12 4.78 10.08
CA ASP A 38 5.81 5.28 10.48
C ASP A 38 5.16 5.95 9.27
N ILE A 39 3.99 5.45 8.86
CA ILE A 39 3.31 5.87 7.64
C ILE A 39 1.92 6.39 7.97
N PHE A 40 1.58 7.52 7.37
CA PHE A 40 0.22 8.02 7.27
C PHE A 40 -0.22 7.93 5.82
N TYR A 41 -1.35 7.29 5.56
CA TYR A 41 -1.99 7.26 4.24
C TYR A 41 -3.36 7.89 4.36
N GLY A 42 -3.66 8.86 3.50
CA GLY A 42 -4.96 9.49 3.41
C GLY A 42 -5.52 9.40 2.01
N CYS A 43 -6.80 9.09 1.90
CA CYS A 43 -7.57 9.09 0.66
C CYS A 43 -8.97 9.70 0.92
N MET A 44 -9.87 9.59 -0.06
CA MET A 44 -11.21 10.16 0.07
C MET A 44 -11.99 9.49 1.21
N GLY A 45 -12.29 10.25 2.26
CA GLY A 45 -13.12 9.78 3.39
C GLY A 45 -12.41 8.87 4.39
N GLU A 46 -11.13 8.55 4.19
CA GLU A 46 -10.38 7.65 5.07
C GLU A 46 -8.94 8.12 5.29
N ALA A 47 -8.42 7.88 6.50
CA ALA A 47 -7.02 8.04 6.84
C ALA A 47 -6.57 6.90 7.75
N ILE A 48 -5.47 6.25 7.37
CA ILE A 48 -4.92 5.09 8.08
C ILE A 48 -3.47 5.34 8.48
N ARG A 49 -3.12 4.81 9.64
CA ARG A 49 -1.74 4.76 10.12
C ARG A 49 -1.20 3.35 9.92
N LEU A 50 -0.04 3.25 9.30
CA LEU A 50 0.61 1.99 8.98
C LEU A 50 2.03 1.98 9.56
N THR A 51 2.54 0.78 9.85
CA THR A 51 3.96 0.56 10.15
C THR A 51 4.56 -0.30 9.05
N ALA A 52 5.60 0.20 8.37
CA ALA A 52 6.29 -0.56 7.34
C ALA A 52 7.57 -1.23 7.84
N ARG A 53 7.78 -2.48 7.44
CA ARG A 53 8.99 -3.24 7.69
C ARG A 53 9.41 -4.02 6.45
N LYS A 54 10.72 -4.18 6.24
CA LYS A 54 11.25 -5.16 5.30
C LYS A 54 11.20 -6.53 5.97
N VAL A 55 10.60 -7.51 5.31
CA VAL A 55 10.49 -8.91 5.78
C VAL A 55 10.94 -9.80 4.63
N SER A 56 12.13 -10.40 4.76
CA SER A 56 12.79 -11.08 3.63
C SER A 56 12.91 -10.10 2.44
N GLU A 57 12.49 -10.48 1.24
CA GLU A 57 12.49 -9.63 0.04
C GLU A 57 11.22 -8.77 -0.12
N GLU A 58 10.28 -8.83 0.82
CA GLU A 58 9.04 -8.06 0.78
C GLU A 58 9.10 -6.82 1.67
N ILE A 59 8.29 -5.82 1.34
CA ILE A 59 8.00 -4.68 2.23
C ILE A 59 6.53 -4.78 2.64
N ILE A 60 6.29 -4.94 3.95
CA ILE A 60 4.96 -5.12 4.52
C ILE A 60 4.59 -3.88 5.32
N LEU A 61 3.45 -3.27 4.98
CA LEU A 61 2.84 -2.14 5.67
C LEU A 61 1.60 -2.64 6.42
N THR A 62 1.67 -2.76 7.73
CA THR A 62 0.55 -3.24 8.55
C THR A 62 -0.21 -2.07 9.18
N GLU A 63 -1.54 -2.12 9.11
CA GLU A 63 -2.44 -1.14 9.72
C GLU A 63 -2.38 -1.17 11.25
N ASN A 64 -2.32 -0.01 11.90
CA ASN A 64 -1.94 0.07 13.31
C ASN A 64 -3.10 -0.17 14.31
N THR A 65 -4.34 0.08 13.92
CA THR A 65 -5.54 0.02 14.79
C THR A 65 -5.94 -1.42 15.06
N THR A 66 -6.21 -2.18 14.00
CA THR A 66 -6.68 -3.57 14.08
C THR A 66 -5.56 -4.56 13.82
N LYS A 67 -4.54 -4.16 13.04
CA LYS A 67 -3.47 -5.05 12.54
C LYS A 67 -3.98 -6.22 11.71
N LYS A 68 -5.23 -6.12 11.22
CA LYS A 68 -5.89 -7.13 10.37
C LYS A 68 -5.89 -6.77 8.89
N MET A 69 -5.23 -5.67 8.50
CA MET A 69 -5.04 -5.28 7.11
C MET A 69 -3.57 -4.94 6.88
N ARG A 70 -3.04 -5.35 5.73
CA ARG A 70 -1.69 -4.97 5.32
C ARG A 70 -1.60 -4.76 3.81
N TYR A 71 -0.66 -3.93 3.41
CA TYR A 71 -0.19 -3.85 2.03
C TYR A 71 1.15 -4.55 1.91
N VAL A 72 1.32 -5.36 0.88
CA VAL A 72 2.54 -6.11 0.61
C VAL A 72 3.10 -5.68 -0.73
N PHE A 73 4.34 -5.22 -0.73
CA PHE A 73 5.13 -4.97 -1.93
C PHE A 73 6.14 -6.10 -2.08
N SER A 74 6.12 -6.74 -3.23
CA SER A 74 6.92 -7.92 -3.56
C SER A 74 7.39 -7.84 -5.01
N ASP A 75 8.31 -8.73 -5.41
CA ASP A 75 8.86 -8.77 -6.77
C ASP A 75 9.37 -7.40 -7.24
N ILE A 76 10.03 -6.66 -6.34
CA ILE A 76 10.45 -5.28 -6.58
C ILE A 76 11.68 -5.28 -7.49
N MET A 77 11.51 -4.76 -8.70
CA MET A 77 12.54 -4.54 -9.71
C MET A 77 12.78 -3.04 -9.91
N ALA A 78 13.76 -2.70 -10.75
CA ALA A 78 14.10 -1.29 -11.04
C ALA A 78 12.92 -0.48 -11.63
N SER A 79 12.03 -1.15 -12.37
CA SER A 79 10.90 -0.51 -13.07
C SER A 79 9.55 -1.14 -12.77
N SER A 80 9.47 -2.14 -11.90
CA SER A 80 8.20 -2.80 -11.60
C SER A 80 8.12 -3.34 -10.19
N PHE A 81 6.90 -3.56 -9.70
CA PHE A 81 6.66 -4.29 -8.47
C PHE A 81 5.25 -4.87 -8.46
N LEU A 82 5.05 -5.88 -7.61
CA LEU A 82 3.73 -6.39 -7.30
C LEU A 82 3.23 -5.80 -5.97
N TRP A 83 2.02 -5.26 -5.99
CA TRP A 83 1.30 -4.81 -4.81
C TRP A 83 0.13 -5.72 -4.51
N ARG A 84 -0.04 -6.09 -3.24
CA ARG A 84 -1.20 -6.82 -2.72
C ARG A 84 -1.81 -6.07 -1.55
N LYS A 85 -3.13 -6.02 -1.50
CA LYS A 85 -3.88 -5.71 -0.27
C LYS A 85 -4.29 -7.04 0.33
N GLU A 86 -3.93 -7.25 1.58
CA GLU A 86 -4.26 -8.47 2.32
C GLU A 86 -5.07 -8.13 3.57
N ARG A 87 -6.03 -8.97 3.89
CA ARG A 87 -6.86 -8.88 5.10
C ARG A 87 -6.83 -10.20 5.84
N MET A 88 -6.75 -10.12 7.15
CA MET A 88 -6.80 -11.29 8.01
C MET A 88 -8.24 -11.76 8.18
N ASP A 89 -8.48 -13.06 7.99
CA ASP A 89 -9.78 -13.69 8.19
C ASP A 89 -10.02 -14.09 9.67
N GLU A 90 -11.11 -14.82 9.91
CA GLU A 90 -11.51 -15.28 11.24
C GLU A 90 -10.56 -16.36 11.82
N ASN A 91 -9.83 -17.07 10.95
CA ASN A 91 -8.86 -18.10 11.33
C ASN A 91 -7.45 -17.53 11.55
N ASN A 92 -7.30 -16.20 11.44
CA ASN A 92 -6.02 -15.48 11.47
C ASN A 92 -5.10 -15.78 10.27
N GLU A 93 -5.67 -16.17 9.13
CA GLU A 93 -4.94 -16.34 7.88
C GLU A 93 -5.03 -15.08 7.00
N TRP A 94 -3.97 -14.79 6.27
CA TRP A 94 -3.92 -13.63 5.38
C TRP A 94 -4.52 -13.98 4.02
N GLN A 95 -5.57 -13.26 3.64
CA GLN A 95 -6.24 -13.41 2.35
C GLN A 95 -5.93 -12.20 1.46
N THR A 96 -5.53 -12.45 0.21
CA THR A 96 -5.35 -11.38 -0.78
C THR A 96 -6.71 -10.91 -1.28
N VAL A 97 -7.02 -9.63 -1.05
CA VAL A 97 -8.30 -9.02 -1.48
C VAL A 97 -8.15 -8.16 -2.72
N ALA A 98 -6.92 -7.69 -3.02
CA ALA A 98 -6.61 -6.98 -4.25
C ALA A 98 -5.15 -7.22 -4.64
N LYS A 99 -4.87 -7.21 -5.94
CA LYS A 99 -3.54 -7.41 -6.50
C LYS A 99 -3.35 -6.52 -7.72
N VAL A 100 -2.24 -5.78 -7.77
CA VAL A 100 -1.90 -4.88 -8.87
C VAL A 100 -0.42 -5.05 -9.21
N THR A 101 -0.11 -5.12 -10.50
CA THR A 101 1.26 -4.96 -11.00
C THR A 101 1.46 -3.51 -11.39
N ALA A 102 2.52 -2.90 -10.87
CA ALA A 102 2.91 -1.56 -11.25
C ALA A 102 4.16 -1.62 -12.13
N ASP A 103 4.10 -0.94 -13.27
CA ASP A 103 5.21 -0.80 -14.21
C ASP A 103 5.47 0.69 -14.48
N ARG A 104 6.73 1.09 -14.38
CA ARG A 104 7.21 2.41 -14.77
C ARG A 104 7.59 2.36 -16.25
N LYS A 105 6.80 3.04 -17.08
CA LYS A 105 7.13 3.31 -18.50
C LYS A 105 8.05 4.52 -18.63
#